data_AF-C5LQA3-F1
#
_entry.id   AF-C5LQA3-F1
#
_cell.length_a   1.000
_cell.length_b   1.000
_cell.length_c   1.000
_cell.angle_alpha   90.00
_cell.angle_beta   90.00
_cell.angle_gamma   90.00
#
_symmetry.space_group_name_H-M   'P 1'
#
loop_
_entity.id
_entity.type
_entity.pdbx_description
1 polymer ?
#
loop_
_entity_poly.entity_id
_entity_poly.type
_entity_poly.pdbx_seq_one_letter_code
_entity_poly.pdbx_strand_id
1 'polypeptide(L)'
;MKGAHRELCGSAKLTNALNGTRYCPPIPQGEEERKLDPFNGMLAPVSLRKHFGKGHPDFSTSSQQDAAEYLLYFLDKLDRAEQASTSSASFHDDDFTLSSDEFGYVVEDRLECTKSGTVRYSRRRENLFPLVVSMDDAVGDHGSGTNEGEAKRLKTDDDKEEEEGSPPPPVVPFEACLKRTMAPANVEGFRSPAL
;
A
#
# COMPACT_ATOMS: atom_id res chain seq x y z
N MET A 1 25.41 -10.38 -0.46
CA MET A 1 25.23 -11.10 -1.74
C MET A 1 24.23 -12.27 -1.66
N LYS A 2 24.38 -13.27 -0.76
CA LYS A 2 23.45 -14.42 -0.71
C LYS A 2 21.98 -14.08 -0.35
N GLY A 3 21.73 -12.94 0.31
CA GLY A 3 20.38 -12.46 0.65
C GLY A 3 19.63 -11.89 -0.56
N ALA A 4 20.22 -10.89 -1.21
CA ALA A 4 19.68 -10.22 -2.40
C ALA A 4 19.26 -11.19 -3.51
N HIS A 5 20.11 -12.17 -3.83
CA HIS A 5 19.79 -13.17 -4.84
C HIS A 5 18.55 -14.02 -4.49
N ARG A 6 18.28 -14.26 -3.19
CA ARG A 6 17.10 -15.03 -2.75
C ARG A 6 15.82 -14.19 -2.81
N GLU A 7 15.92 -12.89 -2.57
CA GLU A 7 14.81 -11.94 -2.71
C GLU A 7 14.39 -11.86 -4.18
N LEU A 8 15.31 -11.59 -5.10
CA LEU A 8 15.04 -11.55 -6.54
C LEU A 8 14.49 -12.86 -7.09
N CYS A 9 15.15 -13.99 -6.77
CA CYS A 9 14.71 -15.31 -7.22
C CYS A 9 13.34 -15.68 -6.63
N GLY A 10 13.07 -15.29 -5.38
CA GLY A 10 11.77 -15.48 -4.73
C GLY A 10 10.66 -14.74 -5.46
N SER A 11 10.89 -13.47 -5.80
CA SER A 11 9.94 -12.66 -6.56
C SER A 11 9.70 -13.23 -7.95
N ALA A 12 10.77 -13.52 -8.72
CA ALA A 12 10.67 -14.10 -10.05
C ALA A 12 9.94 -15.46 -10.05
N LYS A 13 10.19 -16.30 -9.04
CA LYS A 13 9.51 -17.59 -8.87
C LYS A 13 8.01 -17.39 -8.66
N LEU A 14 7.60 -16.45 -7.81
CA LEU A 14 6.19 -16.17 -7.57
C LEU A 14 5.52 -15.59 -8.83
N THR A 15 6.14 -14.62 -9.48
CA THR A 15 5.63 -14.00 -10.71
C THR A 15 5.44 -15.05 -11.82
N ASN A 16 6.43 -15.93 -12.03
CA ASN A 16 6.31 -17.02 -12.99
C ASN A 16 5.23 -18.05 -12.60
N ALA A 17 5.02 -18.29 -11.31
CA ALA A 17 3.97 -19.20 -10.85
C ALA A 17 2.57 -18.61 -11.04
N LEU A 18 2.41 -17.30 -10.84
CA LEU A 18 1.15 -16.57 -11.02
C LEU A 18 0.80 -16.40 -12.51
N ASN A 19 1.78 -16.06 -13.35
CA ASN A 19 1.56 -15.82 -14.78
C ASN A 19 1.61 -17.11 -15.62
N GLY A 20 2.04 -18.22 -15.02
CA GLY A 20 2.18 -19.51 -15.69
C GLY A 20 1.00 -20.44 -15.45
N THR A 21 0.66 -21.24 -16.45
CA THR A 21 -0.43 -22.23 -16.39
C THR A 21 -0.07 -23.50 -15.60
N ARG A 22 1.22 -23.69 -15.26
CA ARG A 22 1.72 -24.90 -14.61
C ARG A 22 1.35 -24.99 -13.13
N TYR A 23 1.39 -23.88 -12.41
CA TYR A 23 1.25 -23.88 -10.95
C TYR A 23 -0.06 -23.25 -10.48
N CYS A 24 -0.60 -22.30 -11.26
CA CYS A 24 -1.91 -21.71 -11.06
C CYS A 24 -2.69 -21.80 -12.39
N PRO A 25 -3.19 -23.00 -12.78
CA PRO A 25 -4.03 -23.11 -13.97
C PRO A 25 -5.29 -22.26 -13.80
N PRO A 26 -5.86 -21.73 -14.90
CA PRO A 26 -7.09 -20.95 -14.84
C PRO A 26 -8.20 -21.78 -14.22
N ILE A 27 -8.99 -21.17 -13.33
CA ILE A 27 -10.11 -21.84 -12.67
C ILE A 27 -11.16 -22.15 -13.75
N PRO A 28 -11.51 -23.44 -13.97
CA PRO A 28 -12.56 -23.80 -14.92
C PRO A 28 -13.91 -23.25 -14.44
N GLN A 29 -14.66 -22.63 -15.36
CA GLN A 29 -15.96 -22.03 -15.07
C GLN A 29 -17.07 -23.09 -15.06
N GLY A 30 -18.05 -22.97 -14.14
CA GLY A 30 -19.28 -23.77 -14.16
C GLY A 30 -19.28 -24.95 -13.18
N GLU A 31 -19.93 -26.07 -13.55
CA GLU A 31 -20.11 -27.22 -12.64
C GLU A 31 -18.80 -27.93 -12.25
N GLU A 32 -17.73 -27.72 -13.02
CA GLU A 32 -16.38 -28.23 -12.71
C GLU A 32 -15.71 -27.47 -11.56
N GLU A 33 -16.08 -26.22 -11.30
CA GLU A 33 -15.57 -25.41 -10.19
C GLU A 33 -15.87 -26.06 -8.82
N ARG A 34 -17.05 -26.69 -8.70
CA ARG A 34 -17.51 -27.36 -7.48
C ARG A 34 -16.81 -28.70 -7.20
N LYS A 35 -16.08 -29.23 -8.17
CA LYS A 35 -15.32 -30.49 -8.08
C LYS A 35 -13.83 -30.27 -7.93
N LEU A 36 -13.36 -29.03 -7.95
CA LEU A 36 -11.95 -28.73 -7.76
C LEU A 36 -11.55 -29.04 -6.32
N ASP A 37 -10.41 -29.72 -6.17
CA ASP A 37 -9.74 -29.78 -4.87
C ASP A 37 -9.51 -28.33 -4.40
N PRO A 38 -9.85 -27.99 -3.14
CA PRO A 38 -9.70 -26.62 -2.62
C PRO A 38 -8.27 -26.07 -2.74
N PHE A 39 -7.30 -26.96 -2.88
CA PHE A 39 -5.88 -26.66 -2.98
C PHE A 39 -5.35 -26.63 -4.42
N ASN A 40 -6.16 -27.00 -5.42
CA ASN A 40 -5.74 -26.96 -6.82
C ASN A 40 -5.66 -25.50 -7.28
N GLY A 41 -4.46 -25.05 -7.68
CA GLY A 41 -4.19 -23.66 -8.04
C GLY A 41 -3.87 -22.71 -6.87
N MET A 42 -3.84 -23.19 -5.61
CA MET A 42 -3.41 -22.36 -4.48
C MET A 42 -1.88 -22.25 -4.43
N LEU A 43 -1.35 -21.05 -4.64
CA LEU A 43 0.07 -20.76 -4.44
C LEU A 43 0.35 -20.37 -2.99
N ALA A 44 1.31 -21.06 -2.37
CA ALA A 44 1.80 -20.72 -1.03
C ALA A 44 3.21 -20.09 -1.09
N PRO A 45 3.34 -18.75 -1.07
CA PRO A 45 4.61 -18.04 -1.21
C PRO A 45 5.46 -18.03 0.08
N VAL A 46 5.61 -19.19 0.73
CA VAL A 46 6.30 -19.33 2.03
C VAL A 46 7.76 -18.87 1.96
N SER A 47 8.46 -19.17 0.86
CA SER A 47 9.85 -18.74 0.67
C SER A 47 9.98 -17.23 0.51
N LEU A 48 9.06 -16.61 -0.24
CA LEU A 48 9.05 -15.16 -0.44
C LEU A 48 8.81 -14.45 0.89
N ARG A 49 7.77 -14.86 1.63
CA ARG A 49 7.47 -14.31 2.97
C ARG A 49 8.67 -14.43 3.90
N LYS A 50 9.36 -15.57 3.91
CA LYS A 50 10.54 -15.79 4.75
C LYS A 50 11.73 -14.91 4.35
N HIS A 51 11.92 -14.63 3.07
CA HIS A 51 13.04 -13.83 2.59
C HIS A 51 12.80 -12.34 2.81
N PHE A 52 11.62 -11.84 2.42
CA PHE A 52 11.24 -10.46 2.64
C PHE A 52 11.02 -10.16 4.13
N GLY A 53 10.45 -11.06 4.93
CA GLY A 53 10.27 -10.83 6.36
C GLY A 53 11.54 -10.90 7.21
N LYS A 54 12.67 -11.35 6.66
CA LYS A 54 13.87 -11.66 7.48
C LYS A 54 14.46 -10.39 8.13
N GLY A 55 14.41 -10.35 9.46
CA GLY A 55 14.99 -9.27 10.26
C GLY A 55 14.09 -8.04 10.41
N HIS A 56 12.86 -8.09 9.87
CA HIS A 56 11.85 -7.06 10.14
C HIS A 56 11.05 -7.45 11.39
N PRO A 57 10.84 -6.53 12.36
CA PRO A 57 10.08 -6.83 13.58
C PRO A 57 8.68 -7.37 13.25
N ASP A 58 7.96 -6.74 12.33
CA ASP A 58 6.58 -7.11 12.02
C ASP A 58 6.45 -8.17 10.92
N PHE A 59 7.11 -7.99 9.77
CA PHE A 59 7.01 -8.92 8.64
C PHE A 59 7.68 -10.29 8.84
N SER A 60 8.44 -10.48 9.92
CA SER A 60 8.94 -11.81 10.31
C SER A 60 7.89 -12.66 11.04
N THR A 61 6.83 -12.01 11.55
CA THR A 61 5.77 -12.65 12.34
C THR A 61 4.68 -13.26 11.45
N SER A 62 3.75 -13.98 12.07
CA SER A 62 2.52 -14.47 11.42
C SER A 62 1.31 -13.56 11.65
N SER A 63 1.51 -12.37 12.23
CA SER A 63 0.44 -11.41 12.51
C SER A 63 -0.04 -10.72 11.23
N GLN A 64 -1.28 -10.22 11.24
CA GLN A 64 -1.79 -9.34 10.18
C GLN A 64 -1.03 -8.02 10.20
N GLN A 65 -0.77 -7.44 9.02
CA GLN A 65 0.07 -6.26 8.84
C GLN A 65 -0.58 -5.25 7.90
N ASP A 66 -0.13 -4.00 7.97
CA ASP A 66 -0.57 -2.95 7.07
C ASP A 66 -0.06 -3.20 5.63
N ALA A 67 -0.97 -3.07 4.66
CA ALA A 67 -0.67 -3.35 3.27
C ALA A 67 0.18 -2.26 2.61
N ALA A 68 -0.04 -0.99 2.96
CA ALA A 68 0.72 0.13 2.41
C ALA A 68 2.16 0.11 2.93
N GLU A 69 2.34 -0.17 4.22
CA GLU A 69 3.66 -0.35 4.83
C GLU A 69 4.41 -1.52 4.18
N TYR A 70 3.75 -2.68 4.03
CA TYR A 70 4.37 -3.84 3.40
C TYR A 70 4.74 -3.58 1.95
N LEU A 71 3.91 -2.84 1.19
CA LEU A 71 4.21 -2.47 -0.20
C LEU A 71 5.48 -1.60 -0.30
N LEU A 72 5.56 -0.53 0.49
CA LEU A 72 6.73 0.36 0.49
C LEU A 72 7.99 -0.38 0.95
N TYR A 73 7.87 -1.22 1.98
CA TYR A 73 8.94 -2.09 2.43
C TYR A 73 9.39 -3.06 1.35
N PHE A 74 8.45 -3.69 0.65
CA PHE A 74 8.72 -4.64 -0.41
C PHE A 74 9.49 -4.00 -1.56
N LEU A 75 9.07 -2.81 -2.00
CA LEU A 75 9.75 -2.03 -3.04
C LEU A 75 11.18 -1.65 -2.63
N ASP A 76 11.39 -1.07 -1.43
CA ASP A 76 12.74 -0.72 -0.95
C ASP A 76 13.65 -1.95 -0.85
N LYS A 77 13.12 -3.10 -0.39
CA LYS A 77 13.87 -4.35 -0.35
C LYS A 77 14.24 -4.86 -1.74
N LEU A 78 13.31 -4.77 -2.68
CA LEU A 78 13.52 -5.21 -4.05
C LEU A 78 14.59 -4.35 -4.74
N ASP A 79 14.50 -3.03 -4.62
CA ASP A 79 15.48 -2.08 -5.16
C ASP A 79 16.89 -2.34 -4.62
N ARG A 80 17.02 -2.60 -3.30
CA ARG A 80 18.31 -2.94 -2.70
C ARG A 80 18.87 -4.25 -3.24
N ALA A 81 18.01 -5.24 -3.50
CA ALA A 81 18.41 -6.53 -4.05
C ALA A 81 18.87 -6.40 -5.52
N GLU A 82 18.15 -5.59 -6.28
CA GLU A 82 18.44 -5.17 -7.66
C GLU A 82 19.81 -4.47 -7.74
N GLN A 83 20.00 -3.39 -6.98
CA GLN A 83 21.26 -2.63 -6.94
C GLN A 83 22.45 -3.50 -6.51
N ALA A 84 22.28 -4.37 -5.52
CA ALA A 84 23.32 -5.29 -5.06
C ALA A 84 23.72 -6.32 -6.13
N SER A 85 22.82 -6.62 -7.07
CA SER A 85 23.06 -7.57 -8.16
C SER A 85 23.71 -6.87 -9.36
N THR A 86 23.25 -5.66 -9.70
CA THR A 86 23.83 -4.84 -10.78
C THR A 86 25.26 -4.40 -10.47
N SER A 87 25.54 -3.98 -9.23
CA SER A 87 26.90 -3.63 -8.79
C SER A 87 27.92 -4.78 -8.85
N SER A 88 27.44 -6.02 -8.95
CA SER A 88 28.28 -7.22 -9.06
C SER A 88 28.35 -7.78 -10.48
N ALA A 89 27.48 -7.32 -11.38
CA ALA A 89 27.47 -7.70 -12.78
C ALA A 89 28.33 -6.70 -13.55
N SER A 90 29.25 -7.19 -14.37
CA SER A 90 30.08 -6.39 -15.29
C SER A 90 29.29 -5.78 -16.46
N PHE A 91 27.97 -5.68 -16.33
CA PHE A 91 27.04 -5.11 -17.30
C PHE A 91 26.48 -3.82 -16.69
N HIS A 92 27.18 -2.72 -16.91
CA HIS A 92 26.59 -1.40 -16.80
C HIS A 92 25.66 -1.21 -17.99
N ASP A 93 24.42 -1.64 -17.84
CA ASP A 93 23.36 -1.23 -18.75
C ASP A 93 22.91 0.17 -18.31
N ASP A 94 23.00 1.14 -19.22
CA ASP A 94 22.69 2.55 -18.95
C ASP A 94 21.17 2.78 -18.78
N ASP A 95 20.36 1.76 -19.07
CA ASP A 95 18.89 1.73 -19.00
C ASP A 95 18.35 0.88 -17.84
N PHE A 96 19.16 0.68 -16.79
CA PHE A 96 18.70 -0.06 -15.61
C PHE A 96 17.77 0.80 -14.74
N THR A 97 16.47 0.52 -14.80
CA THR A 97 15.46 1.07 -13.89
C THR A 97 15.19 0.12 -12.72
N LEU A 98 14.94 0.70 -11.54
CA LEU A 98 14.54 -0.06 -10.36
C LEU A 98 13.06 -0.38 -10.44
N SER A 99 12.65 -1.49 -9.82
CA SER A 99 11.24 -1.87 -9.76
C SER A 99 10.36 -0.79 -9.12
N SER A 100 10.87 -0.04 -8.14
CA SER A 100 10.12 1.07 -7.57
C SER A 100 9.93 2.25 -8.53
N ASP A 101 10.76 2.35 -9.57
CA ASP A 101 10.70 3.47 -10.50
C ASP A 101 9.40 3.50 -11.30
N GLU A 102 8.81 2.32 -11.56
CA GLU A 102 7.56 2.15 -12.29
C GLU A 102 6.35 2.76 -11.56
N PHE A 103 6.42 2.84 -10.23
CA PHE A 103 5.37 3.45 -9.40
C PHE A 103 5.70 4.88 -8.98
N GLY A 104 6.94 5.31 -9.24
CA GLY A 104 7.49 6.53 -8.69
C GLY A 104 6.97 7.78 -9.37
N TYR A 105 6.57 8.77 -8.57
CA TYR A 105 6.26 10.12 -9.01
C TYR A 105 6.99 11.15 -8.16
N VAL A 106 7.06 12.39 -8.64
CA VAL A 106 7.68 13.50 -7.93
C VAL A 106 6.60 14.45 -7.42
N VAL A 107 6.57 14.65 -6.11
CA VAL A 107 5.74 15.67 -5.45
C VAL A 107 6.58 16.94 -5.32
N GLU A 108 6.00 18.07 -5.74
CA GLU A 108 6.55 19.39 -5.49
C GLU A 108 5.76 20.07 -4.36
N ASP A 109 6.42 20.28 -3.23
CA ASP A 109 5.90 21.04 -2.10
C ASP A 109 6.25 22.53 -2.29
N ARG A 110 5.23 23.40 -2.26
CA ARG A 110 5.39 24.86 -2.30
C ARG A 110 5.09 25.46 -0.93
N LEU A 111 6.11 25.99 -0.28
CA LEU A 111 5.99 26.70 0.99
C LEU A 111 6.07 28.21 0.76
N GLU A 112 5.07 28.96 1.24
CA GLU A 112 5.02 30.42 1.12
C GLU A 112 4.97 31.07 2.51
N CYS A 113 5.84 32.07 2.72
CA CYS A 113 5.77 32.91 3.92
C CYS A 113 4.66 33.96 3.76
N THR A 114 3.63 33.90 4.60
CA THR A 114 2.49 34.82 4.55
C THR A 114 2.84 36.29 4.84
N LYS A 115 3.97 36.56 5.49
CA LYS A 115 4.42 37.93 5.81
C LYS A 115 5.30 38.55 4.73
N SER A 116 6.24 37.79 4.17
CA SER A 116 7.22 38.29 3.20
C SER A 116 6.88 37.95 1.74
N GLY A 117 5.91 37.05 1.50
CA GLY A 117 5.56 36.54 0.17
C GLY A 117 6.64 35.66 -0.46
N THR A 118 7.73 35.37 0.25
CA THR A 118 8.84 34.56 -0.27
C THR A 118 8.44 33.09 -0.30
N VAL A 119 8.75 32.43 -1.41
CA VAL A 119 8.40 31.02 -1.66
C VAL A 119 9.64 30.13 -1.66
N ARG A 120 9.46 28.89 -1.23
CA ARG A 120 10.43 27.80 -1.33
C ARG A 120 9.74 26.59 -1.95
N TYR A 121 10.37 26.02 -2.97
CA TYR A 121 9.96 24.76 -3.56
C TYR A 121 10.86 23.63 -3.05
N SER A 122 10.28 22.49 -2.70
CA SER A 122 11.01 21.25 -2.45
C SER A 122 10.39 20.13 -3.27
N ARG A 123 11.23 19.24 -3.79
CA ARG A 123 10.79 18.09 -4.57
C ARG A 123 11.17 16.83 -3.84
N ARG A 124 10.26 15.88 -3.76
CA ARG A 124 10.49 14.55 -3.18
C ARG A 124 9.86 13.49 -4.06
N ARG A 125 10.50 12.34 -4.12
CA ARG A 125 9.98 11.18 -4.84
C ARG A 125 9.13 10.34 -3.90
N GLU A 126 7.99 9.88 -4.38
CA GLU A 126 7.08 9.00 -3.65
C GLU A 126 6.60 7.86 -4.55
N ASN A 127 6.25 6.73 -3.94
CA ASN A 127 5.68 5.56 -4.63
C ASN A 127 4.24 5.27 -4.20
N LEU A 128 3.69 6.06 -3.27
CA LEU A 128 2.35 5.90 -2.73
C LEU A 128 1.77 7.25 -2.38
N PHE A 129 0.60 7.56 -2.95
CA PHE A 129 -0.09 8.84 -2.75
C PHE A 129 -1.16 8.71 -1.67
N PRO A 130 -0.93 9.24 -0.45
CA PRO A 130 -1.91 9.15 0.63
C PRO A 130 -3.07 10.12 0.39
N LEU A 131 -4.29 9.58 0.30
CA LEU A 131 -5.51 10.37 0.17
C LEU A 131 -6.08 10.71 1.54
N VAL A 132 -6.37 11.98 1.77
CA VAL A 132 -7.07 12.44 2.97
C VAL A 132 -8.56 12.19 2.80
N VAL A 133 -9.10 11.27 3.60
CA VAL A 133 -10.53 10.99 3.68
C VAL A 133 -11.08 11.67 4.95
N SER A 134 -11.96 12.65 4.78
CA SER A 134 -12.66 13.29 5.91
C SER A 134 -14.14 12.90 5.90
N MET A 135 -14.69 12.64 7.09
CA MET A 135 -16.13 12.44 7.27
C MET A 135 -16.94 13.72 7.02
N ASP A 136 -16.30 14.90 7.09
CA ASP A 136 -16.96 16.18 6.78
C ASP A 136 -17.43 16.25 5.31
N ASP A 137 -16.79 15.48 4.44
CA ASP A 137 -17.08 15.43 3.00
C ASP A 137 -18.04 14.27 2.65
N ALA A 138 -18.54 13.53 3.64
CA ALA A 138 -19.44 12.42 3.42
C ALA A 138 -20.81 12.90 2.88
N VAL A 139 -21.30 12.22 1.85
CA VAL A 139 -22.59 12.48 1.21
C VAL A 139 -23.60 11.44 1.68
N GLY A 140 -24.74 11.92 2.20
CA GLY A 140 -25.83 11.10 2.72
C GLY A 140 -26.18 11.46 4.16
N ASP A 141 -27.37 11.08 4.61
CA ASP A 141 -27.75 11.14 6.03
C ASP A 141 -27.06 9.98 6.77
N HIS A 142 -25.74 10.10 6.91
CA HIS A 142 -24.99 9.31 7.89
C HIS A 142 -25.16 10.08 9.20
N GLY A 143 -26.31 9.83 9.85
CA GLY A 143 -26.83 10.60 10.98
C GLY A 143 -25.71 11.22 11.79
N SER A 144 -25.67 12.56 11.78
CA SER A 144 -24.81 13.36 12.65
C SER A 144 -24.95 12.84 14.09
N GLY A 145 -23.99 12.03 14.49
CA GLY A 145 -24.16 11.08 15.59
C GLY A 145 -22.80 10.54 15.99
N THR A 146 -22.02 11.41 16.61
CA THR A 146 -20.97 11.06 17.58
C THR A 146 -21.18 9.68 18.22
N ASN A 147 -20.18 8.80 18.10
CA ASN A 147 -19.92 7.69 19.03
C ASN A 147 -20.92 6.52 19.16
N GLU A 148 -21.99 6.41 18.36
CA GLU A 148 -22.94 5.29 18.53
C GLU A 148 -22.55 3.99 17.81
N GLY A 149 -21.84 4.09 16.67
CA GLY A 149 -21.42 2.91 15.89
C GLY A 149 -20.29 2.09 16.55
N GLU A 150 -19.41 2.75 17.31
CA GLU A 150 -18.33 2.07 18.03
C GLU A 150 -18.84 1.40 19.32
N ALA A 151 -19.85 1.97 19.98
CA ALA A 151 -20.44 1.42 21.20
C ALA A 151 -21.26 0.14 20.97
N LYS A 152 -21.81 -0.06 19.77
CA LYS A 152 -22.53 -1.29 19.40
C LYS A 152 -21.61 -2.44 18.99
N ARG A 153 -20.43 -2.17 18.41
CA ARG A 153 -19.46 -3.22 18.06
C ARG A 153 -18.79 -3.88 19.28
N LEU A 154 -18.76 -3.21 20.42
CA LEU A 154 -18.20 -3.75 21.68
C LEU A 154 -19.22 -4.57 22.49
N LYS A 155 -20.49 -4.64 22.08
CA LYS A 155 -21.55 -5.33 22.83
C LYS A 155 -22.36 -6.27 21.93
N THR A 156 -21.72 -7.32 21.40
CA THR A 156 -22.27 -8.68 21.21
C THR A 156 -21.38 -9.46 20.24
N ASP A 157 -20.40 -10.19 20.78
CA ASP A 157 -19.81 -11.35 20.10
C ASP A 157 -20.62 -12.64 20.36
N ASP A 158 -21.66 -12.59 21.22
CA ASP A 158 -22.43 -13.77 21.64
C ASP A 158 -23.83 -13.91 20.99
N ASP A 159 -24.42 -12.84 20.44
CA ASP A 159 -25.74 -12.92 19.81
C ASP A 159 -25.63 -12.67 18.30
N LYS A 160 -25.43 -13.77 17.57
CA LYS A 160 -25.65 -13.83 16.11
C LYS A 160 -27.15 -13.83 15.82
N GLU A 161 -27.77 -12.67 15.97
CA GLU A 161 -28.96 -12.36 15.18
C GLU A 161 -28.54 -11.36 14.12
N GLU A 162 -28.84 -11.69 12.86
CA GLU A 162 -28.63 -10.84 11.70
C GLU A 162 -29.48 -9.56 11.87
N GLU A 163 -28.93 -8.51 12.47
CA GLU A 163 -29.53 -7.18 12.38
C GLU A 163 -29.41 -6.71 10.92
N GLU A 164 -30.46 -6.99 10.14
CA GLU A 164 -30.85 -6.21 8.95
C GLU A 164 -31.10 -4.75 9.39
N GLY A 165 -30.03 -3.99 9.61
CA GLY A 165 -30.14 -2.65 10.13
C GLY A 165 -28.83 -1.89 10.32
N SER A 166 -27.69 -2.43 9.88
CA SER A 166 -26.45 -1.64 9.90
C SER A 166 -26.61 -0.45 8.96
N PRO A 167 -26.43 0.80 9.42
CA PRO A 167 -26.52 1.96 8.54
C PRO A 167 -25.48 1.82 7.41
N PRO A 168 -25.81 2.26 6.19
CA PRO A 168 -24.87 2.18 5.08
C PRO A 168 -23.57 2.92 5.44
N PRO A 169 -22.40 2.37 5.04
CA PRO A 169 -21.13 3.01 5.32
C PRO A 169 -21.10 4.43 4.72
N PRO A 170 -20.41 5.38 5.38
CA PRO A 170 -20.30 6.74 4.89
C PRO A 170 -19.69 6.78 3.50
N VAL A 171 -20.36 7.46 2.57
CA VAL A 171 -19.89 7.60 1.20
C VAL A 171 -19.20 8.94 1.04
N VAL A 172 -17.86 8.93 0.96
CA VAL A 172 -17.07 10.13 0.68
C VAL A 172 -16.73 10.18 -0.82
N PRO A 173 -17.09 11.25 -1.55
CA PRO A 173 -16.74 11.39 -2.96
C PRO A 173 -15.22 11.44 -3.16
N PHE A 174 -14.71 10.66 -4.11
CA PHE A 174 -13.28 10.64 -4.44
C PHE A 174 -12.72 12.01 -4.80
N GLU A 175 -13.48 12.82 -5.53
CA GLU A 175 -13.09 14.19 -5.91
C GLU A 175 -12.91 15.08 -4.68
N ALA A 176 -13.69 14.89 -3.61
CA ALA A 176 -13.54 15.63 -2.36
C ALA A 176 -12.23 15.26 -1.66
N CYS A 177 -11.90 13.96 -1.58
CA CYS A 177 -10.63 13.48 -1.04
C CYS A 177 -9.43 14.09 -1.80
N LEU A 178 -9.50 14.13 -3.14
CA LEU A 178 -8.43 14.68 -3.96
C LEU A 178 -8.30 16.20 -3.75
N LYS A 179 -9.42 16.94 -3.76
CA LYS A 179 -9.43 18.39 -3.50
C LYS A 179 -8.85 18.72 -2.13
N ARG A 180 -9.22 17.96 -1.10
CA ARG A 180 -8.72 18.14 0.26
C ARG A 180 -7.24 17.87 0.36
N THR A 181 -6.76 16.79 -0.25
CA THR A 181 -5.34 16.41 -0.24
C THR A 181 -4.47 17.46 -0.92
N MET A 182 -4.96 18.08 -2.01
CA MET A 182 -4.24 19.12 -2.77
C MET A 182 -4.53 20.55 -2.31
N ALA A 183 -5.35 20.74 -1.27
CA ALA A 183 -5.71 22.07 -0.78
C ALA A 183 -4.50 22.74 -0.07
N PRO A 184 -4.30 24.06 -0.24
CA PRO A 184 -3.28 24.76 0.52
C PRO A 184 -3.61 24.73 2.02
N ALA A 185 -2.62 24.38 2.84
CA ALA A 185 -2.74 24.33 4.29
C ALA A 185 -1.77 25.33 4.95
N ASN A 186 -2.23 26.00 6.01
CA ASN A 186 -1.39 26.90 6.80
C ASN A 186 -0.51 26.09 7.76
N VAL A 187 0.79 26.39 7.78
CA VAL A 187 1.75 25.79 8.71
C VAL A 187 2.03 26.78 9.84
N GLU A 188 1.54 26.46 11.04
CA GLU A 188 1.80 27.26 12.23
C GLU A 188 3.22 27.05 12.76
N GLY A 189 3.79 28.07 13.41
CA GLY A 189 5.11 27.99 14.04
C GLY A 189 6.30 27.95 13.07
N PHE A 190 6.10 28.16 11.76
CA PHE A 190 7.18 28.18 10.79
C PHE A 190 8.12 29.38 11.00
N ARG A 191 9.43 29.11 11.12
CA ARG A 191 10.47 30.15 11.15
C ARG A 191 10.97 30.44 9.74
N SER A 192 10.52 31.55 9.18
CA SER A 192 10.97 32.01 7.87
C SER A 192 12.40 32.52 7.93
N PRO A 193 13.33 32.05 7.09
CA PRO A 193 14.65 32.65 6.94
C PRO A 193 14.64 34.06 6.33
N ALA A 194 13.49 34.50 5.80
CA ALA A 194 13.33 35.81 5.17
C ALA A 194 12.94 36.93 6.16
N LEU A 195 12.70 36.58 7.43
CA LEU A 195 12.39 37.50 8.54
C LEU A 195 13.52 37.46 9.57
#